data_AF-A0A7C5U6B2-F1
#
_entry.id   AF-A0A7C5U6B2-F1
#
_cell.length_a   1.000
_cell.length_b   1.000
_cell.length_c   1.000
_cell.angle_alpha   90.00
_cell.angle_beta   90.00
_cell.angle_gamma   90.00
#
_symmetry.space_group_name_H-M   'P 1'
#
loop_
_entity.id
_entity.type
_entity.pdbx_description
1 polymer ?
#
loop_
_entity_poly.entity_id
_entity_poly.type
_entity_poly.pdbx_seq_one_letter_code
_entity_poly.pdbx_strand_id
1 'polypeptide(L)'
;MSTIAIGVIFLLSVGSLAGGLAMNFGLVGRSELVVLGHSGLGAMIILLNIAVISALRKQRPIVLSDLSFLLFLTILQTFAGILMFAEIELASLVHLVLSFFVAASAASCLIIAASGS
;
A
#
# COMPACT_ATOMS: atom_id res chain seq x y z
N MET A 1 5.53 10.36 -16.90
CA MET A 1 4.28 9.59 -16.64
C MET A 1 4.43 8.60 -15.48
N SER A 2 5.52 7.84 -15.40
CA SER A 2 5.78 6.87 -14.31
C SER A 2 5.80 7.50 -12.91
N THR A 3 6.44 8.66 -12.74
CA THR A 3 6.50 9.38 -11.45
C THR A 3 5.11 9.77 -10.93
N ILE A 4 4.20 10.18 -11.82
CA ILE A 4 2.82 10.54 -11.44
C ILE A 4 2.08 9.30 -10.94
N ALA A 5 2.17 8.18 -11.66
CA ALA A 5 1.51 6.94 -11.25
C ALA A 5 2.03 6.42 -9.90
N ILE A 6 3.34 6.49 -9.68
CA ILE A 6 3.95 6.13 -8.39
C ILE A 6 3.54 7.12 -7.28
N GLY A 7 3.40 8.40 -7.61
CA GLY A 7 2.87 9.42 -6.70
C GLY A 7 1.45 9.13 -6.26
N VAL A 8 0.59 8.66 -7.16
CA VAL A 8 -0.77 8.20 -6.82
C VAL A 8 -0.72 7.00 -5.89
N ILE A 9 0.12 5.99 -6.18
CA ILE A 9 0.31 4.83 -5.29
C ILE A 9 0.73 5.29 -3.89
N PHE A 10 1.70 6.22 -3.79
CA PHE A 10 2.13 6.78 -2.52
C PHE A 10 0.99 7.47 -1.76
N LEU A 11 0.22 8.35 -2.40
CA LEU A 11 -0.89 9.04 -1.76
C LEU A 11 -1.96 8.07 -1.26
N LEU A 12 -2.28 7.04 -2.05
CA LEU A 12 -3.23 6.00 -1.65
C LEU A 12 -2.71 5.16 -0.48
N SER A 13 -1.42 4.80 -0.48
CA SER A 13 -0.79 4.08 0.64
C SER A 13 -0.81 4.88 1.93
N VAL A 14 -0.50 6.18 1.88
CA VAL A 14 -0.59 7.08 3.04
C VAL A 14 -2.04 7.23 3.49
N GLY A 15 -2.97 7.43 2.56
CA GLY A 15 -4.41 7.50 2.87
C GLY A 15 -4.93 6.22 3.51
N SER A 16 -4.47 5.06 3.05
CA SER A 16 -4.80 3.76 3.63
C SER A 16 -4.27 3.63 5.06
N LEU A 17 -2.98 3.95 5.29
CA LEU A 17 -2.40 3.98 6.63
C LEU A 17 -3.15 4.93 7.57
N ALA A 18 -3.43 6.15 7.13
CA ALA A 18 -4.18 7.13 7.91
C ALA A 18 -5.60 6.66 8.24
N GLY A 19 -6.30 6.06 7.27
CA GLY A 19 -7.61 5.45 7.46
C GLY A 19 -7.57 4.30 8.49
N GLY A 20 -6.59 3.41 8.38
CA GLY A 20 -6.38 2.30 9.33
C GLY A 20 -6.08 2.79 10.75
N LEU A 21 -5.25 3.83 10.90
CA LEU A 21 -4.99 4.48 12.18
C LEU A 21 -6.27 5.11 12.75
N ALA A 22 -7.02 5.85 11.94
CA ALA A 22 -8.26 6.49 12.36
C ALA A 22 -9.30 5.48 12.85
N MET A 23 -9.42 4.33 12.18
CA MET A 23 -10.28 3.21 12.60
C MET A 23 -9.79 2.52 13.87
N ASN A 24 -8.46 2.42 14.08
CA ASN A 24 -7.87 1.81 15.28
C ASN A 24 -7.99 2.70 16.51
N PHE A 25 -7.89 4.02 16.36
CA PHE A 25 -8.04 4.98 17.47
C PHE A 25 -9.48 5.47 17.68
N GLY A 26 -10.46 4.94 16.94
CA GLY A 26 -11.87 5.30 17.09
C GLY A 26 -12.21 6.73 16.62
N LEU A 27 -11.37 7.34 15.78
CA LEU A 27 -11.60 8.67 15.22
C LEU A 27 -12.69 8.66 14.13
N VAL A 28 -12.95 7.49 13.54
CA VAL A 28 -14.00 7.25 12.55
C VAL A 28 -14.81 6.03 12.98
N GLY A 29 -16.13 6.10 12.85
CA GLY A 29 -17.01 4.98 13.19
C GLY A 29 -16.66 3.73 12.38
N ARG A 30 -16.56 2.58 13.06
CA ARG A 30 -16.35 1.27 12.43
C ARG A 30 -17.65 0.74 11.83
N SER A 31 -18.18 1.42 10.82
CA SER A 31 -19.27 0.88 10.00
C SER A 31 -18.71 -0.11 8.97
N GLU A 32 -19.54 -1.07 8.53
CA GLU A 32 -19.17 -2.03 7.49
C GLU A 32 -18.70 -1.35 6.20
N LEU A 33 -19.32 -0.22 5.84
CA LEU A 33 -18.93 0.61 4.69
C LEU A 33 -17.51 1.17 4.82
N VAL A 34 -17.09 1.58 6.02
CA VAL A 34 -15.75 2.11 6.27
C VAL A 34 -14.71 1.00 6.16
N VAL A 35 -14.99 -0.18 6.73
CA VAL A 35 -14.13 -1.36 6.61
C VAL A 35 -13.99 -1.78 5.15
N LEU A 36 -15.11 -1.90 4.44
CA LEU A 36 -15.13 -2.29 3.03
C LEU A 36 -14.39 -1.26 2.15
N GLY A 37 -14.60 0.03 2.39
CA GLY A 37 -13.89 1.10 1.69
C GLY A 37 -12.38 1.03 1.91
N HIS A 38 -11.94 0.78 3.15
CA HIS A 38 -10.52 0.61 3.47
C HIS A 38 -9.92 -0.64 2.79
N SER A 39 -10.62 -1.77 2.82
CA SER A 39 -10.20 -2.99 2.12
C SER A 39 -10.15 -2.80 0.60
N GLY A 40 -11.14 -2.11 0.03
CA GLY A 40 -11.18 -1.78 -1.40
C GLY A 40 -10.02 -0.87 -1.83
N LEU A 41 -9.64 0.08 -0.98
CA LEU A 41 -8.46 0.92 -1.20
C LEU A 41 -7.17 0.07 -1.25
N GLY A 42 -7.02 -0.88 -0.33
CA GLY A 42 -5.91 -1.84 -0.35
C GLY A 42 -5.82 -2.64 -1.65
N ALA A 43 -6.96 -3.17 -2.12
CA ALA A 43 -7.03 -3.89 -3.39
C ALA A 43 -6.66 -3.00 -4.59
N MET A 44 -7.11 -1.74 -4.60
CA MET A 44 -6.78 -0.79 -5.65
C MET A 44 -5.27 -0.48 -5.71
N ILE A 45 -4.60 -0.35 -4.55
CA ILE A 45 -3.15 -0.14 -4.48
C ILE A 45 -2.40 -1.32 -5.12
N ILE A 46 -2.83 -2.57 -4.87
CA ILE A 46 -2.22 -3.76 -5.48
C ILE A 46 -2.35 -3.72 -7.01
N LEU A 47 -3.54 -3.45 -7.53
CA LEU A 47 -3.79 -3.39 -8.97
C LEU A 47 -2.95 -2.31 -9.65
N LEU A 48 -2.83 -1.14 -9.03
CA LEU A 48 -1.99 -0.06 -9.53
C LEU A 48 -0.50 -0.44 -9.55
N ASN A 49 0.00 -1.09 -8.49
CA ASN A 49 1.38 -1.59 -8.46
C ASN A 49 1.63 -2.56 -9.62
N ILE A 50 0.75 -3.54 -9.83
CA ILE A 50 0.86 -4.51 -10.94
C ILE A 50 0.85 -3.79 -12.30
N ALA A 51 -0.05 -2.83 -12.50
CA ALA A 51 -0.15 -2.07 -13.73
C ALA A 51 1.12 -1.26 -14.02
N VAL A 52 1.67 -0.57 -13.02
CA VAL A 52 2.90 0.22 -13.16
C VAL A 52 4.12 -0.66 -13.41
N ILE A 53 4.26 -1.78 -12.67
CA ILE A 53 5.32 -2.76 -12.89
C ILE A 53 5.28 -3.30 -14.32
N SER A 54 4.09 -3.68 -14.81
CA SER A 54 3.89 -4.17 -16.16
C SER A 54 4.32 -3.12 -17.21
N ALA A 55 3.93 -1.86 -17.02
CA ALA A 55 4.28 -0.77 -17.92
C ALA A 55 5.79 -0.45 -17.92
N LEU A 56 6.46 -0.58 -16.76
CA LEU A 56 7.88 -0.22 -16.59
C LEU A 56 8.87 -1.35 -16.87
N ARG A 57 8.40 -2.60 -17.01
CA ARG A 57 9.22 -3.82 -17.14
C ARG A 57 10.35 -3.72 -18.16
N LYS A 58 10.16 -2.96 -19.25
CA LYS A 58 11.15 -2.82 -20.33
C LYS A 58 11.96 -1.51 -20.32
N GLN A 59 11.65 -0.57 -19.43
CA GLN A 59 12.17 0.79 -19.52
C GLN A 59 13.03 1.21 -18.33
N ARG A 60 12.75 0.72 -17.11
CA ARG A 60 13.43 1.19 -15.88
C ARG A 60 13.68 0.05 -14.89
N PRO A 61 14.77 -0.74 -15.04
CA PRO A 61 15.02 -1.92 -14.22
C PRO A 61 15.26 -1.61 -12.74
N ILE A 62 15.86 -0.46 -12.41
CA ILE A 62 16.09 -0.03 -11.01
C ILE A 62 14.75 0.20 -10.31
N VAL A 63 13.90 1.07 -10.89
CA VAL A 63 12.55 1.39 -10.36
C VAL A 63 11.66 0.15 -10.28
N LEU A 64 11.86 -0.82 -11.20
CA LEU A 64 11.11 -2.08 -11.21
C LEU A 64 11.38 -2.94 -9.97
N SER A 65 12.63 -2.98 -9.49
CA SER A 65 13.00 -3.73 -8.30
C SER A 65 12.30 -3.17 -7.05
N ASP A 66 12.33 -1.85 -6.87
CA ASP A 66 11.71 -1.18 -5.73
C ASP A 66 10.18 -1.33 -5.76
N LEU A 67 9.56 -1.19 -6.93
CA LEU A 67 8.12 -1.40 -7.09
C LEU A 67 7.71 -2.86 -6.84
N SER A 68 8.55 -3.82 -7.22
CA SER A 68 8.29 -5.24 -6.95
C SER A 68 8.37 -5.53 -5.45
N PHE A 69 9.30 -4.89 -4.74
CA PHE A 69 9.40 -4.95 -3.29
C PHE A 69 8.18 -4.30 -2.61
N LEU A 70 7.73 -3.13 -3.10
CA LEU A 70 6.50 -2.49 -2.63
C LEU A 70 5.27 -3.39 -2.83
N LEU A 71 5.15 -4.03 -4.00
CA LEU A 71 4.06 -4.97 -4.28
C LEU A 71 4.11 -6.15 -3.30
N PHE A 72 5.29 -6.71 -3.05
CA PHE A 72 5.47 -7.79 -2.07
C PHE A 72 5.01 -7.38 -0.67
N LEU A 73 5.44 -6.20 -0.18
CA LEU A 73 5.00 -5.68 1.12
C LEU A 73 3.49 -5.47 1.16
N THR A 74 2.89 -4.96 0.08
CA THR A 74 1.44 -4.72 0.00
C THR A 74 0.65 -6.04 0.06
N ILE A 75 1.17 -7.10 -0.57
CA ILE A 75 0.56 -8.45 -0.50
C ILE A 75 0.64 -9.00 0.94
N LEU A 76 1.80 -8.87 1.60
CA LEU A 76 1.94 -9.29 3.00
C LEU A 76 1.00 -8.51 3.94
N GLN A 77 0.91 -7.19 3.74
CA GLN A 77 -0.01 -6.33 4.49
C GLN A 77 -1.46 -6.79 4.31
N THR A 78 -1.85 -7.09 3.06
CA THR A 78 -3.19 -7.60 2.73
C THR A 78 -3.46 -8.94 3.41
N PHE A 79 -2.49 -9.86 3.39
CA PHE A 79 -2.61 -11.14 4.07
C PHE A 79 -2.79 -10.96 5.58
N ALA A 80 -2.00 -10.08 6.21
CA ALA A 80 -2.19 -9.74 7.62
C ALA A 80 -3.59 -9.15 7.90
N GLY A 81 -4.11 -8.33 6.99
CA GLY A 81 -5.49 -7.79 7.08
C GLY A 81 -6.56 -8.89 6.98
N ILE A 82 -6.34 -9.90 6.13
CA ILE A 82 -7.22 -11.07 6.04
C ILE A 82 -7.22 -11.86 7.35
N LEU A 83 -6.03 -12.07 7.93
CA LEU A 83 -5.89 -12.79 9.21
C LEU A 83 -6.55 -12.05 10.39
N MET A 84 -6.72 -10.73 10.31
CA MET A 84 -7.48 -9.99 11.33
C MET A 84 -8.96 -10.38 11.35
N PHE A 85 -9.57 -10.76 10.21
CA PHE A 85 -10.94 -11.27 10.17
C PHE A 85 -11.07 -12.66 10.83
N ALA A 86 -9.96 -13.39 10.95
CA ALA A 86 -9.89 -14.65 11.70
C ALA A 86 -9.54 -14.44 13.18
N GLU A 87 -9.61 -13.20 13.69
CA GLU A 87 -9.37 -12.83 15.09
C GLU A 87 -7.98 -13.22 15.62
N ILE A 88 -6.98 -13.30 14.74
CA ILE A 88 -5.59 -13.52 15.16
C ILE A 88 -5.05 -12.23 15.76
N GLU A 89 -4.87 -12.20 17.08
CA GLU A 89 -4.50 -11.00 17.85
C GLU A 89 -3.24 -10.29 17.31
N LEU A 90 -2.20 -11.07 16.99
CA LEU A 90 -0.93 -10.57 16.45
C LEU A 90 -1.08 -9.96 15.04
N ALA A 91 -2.11 -10.36 14.27
CA ALA A 91 -2.29 -9.91 12.89
C ALA A 91 -2.55 -8.41 12.80
N SER A 92 -3.23 -7.82 13.80
CA SER A 92 -3.50 -6.38 13.85
C SER A 92 -2.22 -5.54 13.94
N LEU A 93 -1.30 -5.94 14.82
CA LEU A 93 0.00 -5.29 14.98
C LEU A 93 0.86 -5.47 13.74
N VAL A 94 0.92 -6.69 13.19
CA VAL A 94 1.67 -6.99 11.97
C VAL A 94 1.14 -6.18 10.79
N HIS A 95 -0.18 -6.11 10.62
CA HIS A 95 -0.82 -5.32 9.58
C HIS A 95 -0.47 -3.83 9.70
N LEU A 96 -0.50 -3.29 10.92
CA LEU A 96 -0.14 -1.89 11.17
C LEU A 96 1.33 -1.61 10.84
N VAL A 97 2.25 -2.45 11.33
CA VAL A 97 3.68 -2.31 11.04
C VAL A 97 3.96 -2.39 9.54
N LEU A 98 3.37 -3.38 8.85
CA LEU A 98 3.48 -3.50 7.39
C LEU A 98 2.92 -2.27 6.65
N SER A 99 1.84 -1.66 7.16
CA SER A 99 1.27 -0.44 6.57
C SER A 99 2.25 0.74 6.58
N PHE A 100 3.05 0.90 7.64
CA PHE A 100 4.14 1.89 7.68
C PHE A 100 5.22 1.59 6.65
N PHE A 101 5.63 0.31 6.52
CA PHE A 101 6.62 -0.09 5.52
C PHE A 101 6.13 0.10 4.10
N VAL A 102 4.85 -0.15 3.81
CA VAL A 102 4.23 0.09 2.50
C VAL A 102 4.25 1.59 2.17
N ALA A 103 3.87 2.46 3.11
CA ALA A 103 3.92 3.91 2.89
C ALA A 103 5.36 4.42 2.67
N ALA A 104 6.32 3.96 3.48
CA ALA A 104 7.72 4.32 3.35
C ALA A 104 8.35 3.80 2.03
N SER A 105 8.02 2.56 1.64
CA SER A 105 8.50 1.97 0.38
C SER A 105 7.91 2.71 -0.83
N ALA A 106 6.64 3.10 -0.79
CA ALA A 106 6.03 3.91 -1.84
C ALA A 106 6.68 5.31 -1.95
N ALA A 107 7.01 5.94 -0.82
CA ALA A 107 7.77 7.19 -0.80
C ALA A 107 9.16 7.03 -1.42
N SER A 108 9.88 5.95 -1.06
CA SER A 108 11.19 5.62 -1.64
C SER A 108 11.10 5.43 -3.16
N CYS A 109 10.13 4.64 -3.64
CA CYS A 109 9.88 4.44 -5.07
C CYS A 109 9.64 5.77 -5.80
N LEU A 110 8.89 6.69 -5.18
CA LEU A 110 8.61 8.00 -5.75
C LEU A 110 9.88 8.85 -5.87
N ILE A 111 10.71 8.89 -4.81
CA ILE A 111 11.98 9.63 -4.79
C ILE A 111 12.91 9.11 -5.88
N ILE A 112 13.09 7.79 -5.98
CA ILE A 112 13.95 7.15 -6.99
C ILE A 112 13.43 7.41 -8.40
N ALA A 113 12.10 7.36 -8.60
CA ALA A 113 11.49 7.64 -9.90
C ALA A 113 11.67 9.11 -10.32
N ALA A 114 11.63 10.05 -9.37
CA ALA A 114 11.83 11.47 -9.58
C ALA A 114 13.31 11.87 -9.77
N SER A 115 14.25 11.16 -9.16
CA SER A 115 15.69 11.42 -9.35
C SER A 115 16.21 10.91 -10.71
N GLY A 116 15.48 10.00 -11.35
CA GLY A 116 15.81 9.45 -12.67
C GLY A 116 15.02 10.06 -13.84
N SER A 117 14.42 11.24 -13.67
CA SER A 117 13.70 11.99 -14.71
C SER A 117 14.40 13.30 -15.02
#